data_AF-A0A226E3M0-F1
#
_entry.id   AF-A0A226E3M0-F1
#
_cell.length_a   1.000
_cell.length_b   1.000
_cell.length_c   1.000
_cell.angle_alpha   90.00
_cell.angle_beta   90.00
_cell.angle_gamma   90.00
#
_symmetry.space_group_name_H-M   'P 1'
#
loop_
_entity.id
_entity.type
_entity.pdbx_description
1 polymer ?
#
loop_
_entity_poly.entity_id
_entity_poly.type
_entity_poly.pdbx_seq_one_letter_code
_entity_poly.pdbx_strand_id
1 'polypeptide(L)'
;MESLFAESHGTLEQINTLFIQLERHVGHSEEVQIEETIHKKLESINKIFDRLEVYVMKEPPAKRQGSRLKLNQMKYDATHLNASLKNFQRRRYARERENSEREDLLNRRFTTNSNEDTSISMDYSIQHHNRLENANRGLDDMLDQGHNILGNLRDQRETLKRTRTRMMNFLNTLGLSNSVMNLIERRAYQDKFVLYGGMLVTLSIMFLIYMYYI
;
A
#
# COMPACT_ATOMS: atom_id res chain seq x y z
N MET A 1 -13.96 1.80 20.70
CA MET A 1 -13.63 2.31 19.36
C MET A 1 -12.43 3.22 19.43
N GLU A 2 -12.49 4.37 20.12
CA GLU A 2 -11.33 5.27 20.26
C GLU A 2 -10.12 4.63 20.93
N SER A 3 -10.31 3.76 21.93
CA SER A 3 -9.21 3.02 22.56
C SER A 3 -8.49 2.08 21.58
N LEU A 4 -9.23 1.39 20.69
CA LEU A 4 -8.66 0.50 19.67
C LEU A 4 -7.96 1.27 18.55
N PHE A 5 -8.46 2.46 18.20
CA PHE A 5 -7.78 3.35 17.27
C PHE A 5 -6.48 3.91 17.88
N ALA A 6 -6.49 4.29 19.15
CA ALA A 6 -5.30 4.75 19.87
C ALA A 6 -4.26 3.62 20.04
N GLU A 7 -4.71 2.41 20.37
CA GLU A 7 -3.86 1.22 20.45
C GLU A 7 -3.23 0.90 19.09
N SER A 8 -4.02 0.91 18.01
CA SER A 8 -3.51 0.69 16.66
C SER A 8 -2.50 1.76 16.24
N HIS A 9 -2.77 3.04 16.54
CA HIS A 9 -1.82 4.12 16.25
C HIS A 9 -0.52 3.97 17.03
N GLY A 10 -0.59 3.64 18.32
CA GLY A 10 0.59 3.38 19.15
C GLY A 10 1.39 2.17 18.66
N THR A 11 0.73 1.10 18.20
CA THR A 11 1.44 -0.05 17.60
C THR A 11 2.10 0.31 16.26
N LEU A 12 1.48 1.18 15.45
CA LEU A 12 2.05 1.65 14.19
C LEU A 12 3.29 2.52 14.42
N GLU A 13 3.25 3.41 15.42
CA GLU A 13 4.38 4.22 15.83
C GLU A 13 5.55 3.37 16.34
N GLN A 14 5.27 2.35 17.16
CA GLN A 14 6.27 1.38 17.59
C GLN A 14 6.87 0.60 16.41
N ILE A 15 6.08 0.25 15.40
CA ILE A 15 6.60 -0.41 14.20
C ILE A 15 7.56 0.53 13.45
N ASN A 16 7.21 1.82 13.31
CA ASN A 16 8.08 2.80 12.68
C ASN A 16 9.39 3.02 13.44
N THR A 17 9.36 3.08 14.78
CA THR A 17 10.60 3.21 15.57
C THR A 17 11.48 1.95 15.45
N LEU A 18 10.88 0.76 15.40
CA LEU A 18 11.60 -0.48 15.12
C LEU A 18 12.19 -0.51 13.71
N PHE A 19 11.51 0.04 12.70
CA PHE A 19 12.07 0.20 11.36
C PHE A 19 13.27 1.14 11.33
N ILE A 20 13.24 2.25 12.09
CA ILE A 20 14.38 3.17 12.21
C ILE A 20 15.57 2.46 12.90
N GLN A 21 15.29 1.62 13.90
CA GLN A 21 16.32 0.81 14.55
C GLN A 21 16.87 -0.24 13.57
N LEU A 22 16.01 -0.90 12.79
CA LEU A 22 16.43 -1.86 11.75
C LEU A 22 17.36 -1.20 10.73
N GLU A 23 17.04 0.02 10.29
CA GLU A 23 17.87 0.78 9.34
C GLU A 23 19.22 1.21 9.94
N ARG A 24 19.31 1.40 11.26
CA ARG A 24 20.58 1.70 11.96
C ARG A 24 21.43 0.46 12.24
N HIS A 25 20.80 -0.71 12.42
CA HIS A 25 21.48 -1.96 12.79
C HIS A 25 21.70 -2.91 11.60
N VAL A 26 21.68 -2.38 10.38
CA VAL A 26 21.93 -3.16 9.15
C VAL A 26 23.32 -3.83 9.22
N GLY A 27 23.35 -5.16 9.10
CA GLY A 27 24.57 -5.98 9.11
C GLY A 27 24.97 -6.60 10.45
N HIS A 28 24.20 -6.38 11.53
CA HIS A 28 24.42 -7.03 12.82
C HIS A 28 23.49 -8.25 12.99
N SER A 29 23.89 -9.26 13.78
CA SER A 29 23.08 -10.45 14.07
C SER A 29 21.69 -10.13 14.65
N GLU A 30 21.51 -8.92 15.17
CA GLU A 30 20.24 -8.39 15.69
C GLU A 30 19.23 -8.01 14.58
N GLU A 31 19.67 -7.83 13.33
CA GLU A 31 18.81 -7.49 12.17
C GLU A 31 17.69 -8.53 11.99
N VAL A 32 18.02 -9.82 12.13
CA VAL A 32 17.05 -10.92 12.01
C VAL A 32 16.02 -10.90 13.14
N GLN A 33 16.45 -10.60 14.37
CA GLN A 33 15.56 -10.57 15.54
C GLN A 33 14.61 -9.37 15.50
N ILE A 34 15.10 -8.23 15.03
CA ILE A 34 14.29 -7.02 14.85
C ILE A 34 13.26 -7.23 13.72
N GLU A 35 13.65 -7.84 12.60
CA GLU A 35 12.72 -8.20 11.51
C GLU A 35 11.61 -9.14 11.98
N GLU A 36 11.95 -10.19 12.74
CA GLU A 36 10.97 -11.13 13.29
C GLU A 36 10.02 -10.43 14.27
N THR A 37 10.55 -9.52 15.09
CA THR A 37 9.75 -8.73 16.03
C THR A 37 8.80 -7.77 15.30
N ILE A 38 9.26 -7.10 14.25
CA ILE A 38 8.42 -6.26 13.39
C ILE A 38 7.34 -7.11 12.74
N HIS A 39 7.67 -8.29 12.22
CA HIS A 39 6.72 -9.19 11.60
C HIS A 39 5.61 -9.61 12.58
N LYS A 40 5.96 -10.02 13.81
CA LYS A 40 5.00 -10.38 14.87
C LYS A 40 4.09 -9.20 15.27
N LYS A 41 4.64 -7.98 15.37
CA LYS A 41 3.85 -6.77 15.66
C LYS A 41 2.92 -6.40 14.51
N LEU A 42 3.36 -6.57 13.27
CA LEU A 42 2.56 -6.33 12.06
C LEU A 42 1.46 -7.38 11.86
N GLU A 43 1.66 -8.61 12.34
CA GLU A 43 0.58 -9.60 12.40
C GLU A 43 -0.45 -9.24 13.48
N SER A 44 0.03 -8.75 14.63
CA SER A 44 -0.83 -8.30 15.73
C SER A 44 -1.69 -7.09 15.34
N ILE A 45 -1.14 -6.11 14.60
CA ILE A 45 -1.92 -4.94 14.12
C ILE A 45 -2.98 -5.35 13.10
N ASN A 46 -2.70 -6.33 12.23
CA ASN A 46 -3.71 -6.87 11.31
C ASN A 46 -4.87 -7.54 12.06
N LYS A 47 -4.59 -8.31 13.11
CA LYS A 47 -5.64 -8.88 13.99
C LYS A 47 -6.48 -7.79 14.68
N ILE A 48 -5.87 -6.66 15.04
CA ILE A 48 -6.59 -5.50 15.58
C ILE A 48 -7.47 -4.87 14.51
N PHE A 49 -7.00 -4.74 13.27
CA PHE A 49 -7.78 -4.21 12.15
C PHE A 49 -9.00 -5.08 11.82
N ASP A 50 -8.86 -6.41 11.84
CA ASP A 50 -9.99 -7.32 11.61
C ASP A 50 -11.09 -7.14 12.68
N ARG A 51 -10.67 -6.98 13.95
CA ARG A 51 -11.62 -6.66 15.04
C ARG A 51 -12.25 -5.29 14.83
N LEU A 52 -11.47 -4.29 14.45
CA LEU A 52 -11.94 -2.93 14.20
C LEU A 52 -12.94 -2.89 13.04
N GLU A 53 -12.72 -3.68 11.99
CA GLU A 53 -13.63 -3.80 10.85
C GLU A 53 -15.02 -4.29 11.28
N VAL A 54 -15.07 -5.32 12.14
CA VAL A 54 -16.32 -5.82 12.73
C VAL A 54 -17.03 -4.73 13.54
N TYR A 55 -16.31 -3.92 14.30
CA TYR A 55 -16.91 -2.81 15.06
C TYR A 55 -17.38 -1.66 14.17
N VAL A 56 -16.64 -1.32 13.11
CA VAL A 56 -17.04 -0.32 12.10
C VAL A 56 -18.32 -0.76 11.39
N MET A 57 -18.50 -2.06 11.11
CA MET A 57 -19.74 -2.56 10.50
C MET A 57 -20.97 -2.49 11.42
N LYS A 58 -20.77 -2.44 12.75
CA LYS A 58 -21.83 -2.30 13.76
C LYS A 58 -22.24 -0.84 14.02
N GLU A 59 -21.54 0.16 13.46
CA GLU A 59 -21.86 1.57 13.68
C GLU A 59 -23.01 2.09 12.78
N PRO A 60 -23.77 3.11 13.25
CA PRO A 60 -24.77 3.80 12.43
C PRO A 60 -24.17 4.35 11.13
N PRO A 61 -24.92 4.36 10.02
CA PRO A 61 -24.40 4.68 8.69
C PRO A 61 -23.75 6.07 8.59
N ALA A 62 -24.15 7.03 9.44
CA ALA A 62 -23.60 8.40 9.49
C ALA A 62 -22.17 8.47 10.06
N LYS A 63 -21.79 7.62 11.03
CA LYS A 63 -20.43 7.58 11.60
C LYS A 63 -19.55 6.52 10.93
N ARG A 64 -20.18 5.48 10.37
CA ARG A 64 -19.51 4.37 9.68
C ARG A 64 -18.61 4.81 8.52
N GLN A 65 -18.99 5.84 7.76
CA GLN A 65 -18.16 6.34 6.66
C GLN A 65 -16.81 6.90 7.14
N GLY A 66 -16.80 7.70 8.20
CA GLY A 66 -15.59 8.28 8.76
C GLY A 66 -14.68 7.24 9.42
N SER A 67 -15.24 6.34 10.22
CA SER A 67 -14.49 5.25 10.85
C SER A 67 -13.91 4.28 9.82
N ARG A 68 -14.65 4.01 8.72
CA ARG A 68 -14.18 3.17 7.60
C ARG A 68 -13.05 3.82 6.82
N LEU A 69 -13.11 5.13 6.59
CA LEU A 69 -12.02 5.85 5.92
C LEU A 69 -10.73 5.78 6.74
N LYS A 70 -10.80 6.01 8.05
CA LYS A 70 -9.65 5.90 8.96
C LYS A 70 -9.07 4.48 8.98
N LEU A 71 -9.92 3.46 9.08
CA LEU A 71 -9.49 2.06 9.01
C LEU A 71 -8.79 1.73 7.68
N ASN A 72 -9.34 2.20 6.56
CA ASN A 72 -8.73 1.99 5.25
C ASN A 72 -7.35 2.67 5.14
N GLN A 73 -7.20 3.87 5.70
CA GLN A 73 -5.91 4.56 5.74
C GLN A 73 -4.89 3.78 6.56
N MET A 74 -5.25 3.32 7.75
CA MET A 74 -4.35 2.53 8.60
C MET A 74 -3.99 1.17 7.97
N LYS A 75 -4.93 0.54 7.26
CA LYS A 75 -4.68 -0.69 6.49
C LYS A 75 -3.70 -0.44 5.35
N TYR A 76 -3.84 0.68 4.64
CA TYR A 76 -2.89 1.10 3.61
C TYR A 76 -1.47 1.27 4.20
N ASP A 77 -1.35 1.97 5.32
CA ASP A 77 -0.05 2.16 5.99
C ASP A 77 0.58 0.82 6.40
N ALA A 78 -0.21 -0.11 6.95
CA ALA A 78 0.28 -1.45 7.29
C ALA A 78 0.68 -2.29 6.07
N THR A 79 -0.01 -2.14 4.92
CA THR A 79 0.42 -2.80 3.68
C THR A 79 1.73 -2.22 3.15
N HIS A 80 1.93 -0.91 3.28
CA HIS A 80 3.19 -0.27 2.93
C HIS A 80 4.34 -0.75 3.83
N LEU A 81 4.11 -0.84 5.14
CA LEU A 81 5.11 -1.37 6.09
C LEU A 81 5.47 -2.83 5.79
N ASN A 82 4.50 -3.67 5.40
CA ASN A 82 4.75 -5.04 4.93
C ASN A 82 5.65 -5.07 3.69
N ALA A 83 5.37 -4.21 2.70
CA ALA A 83 6.17 -4.12 1.49
C ALA A 83 7.61 -3.66 1.80
N SER A 84 7.77 -2.70 2.71
CA SER A 84 9.08 -2.24 3.21
C SER A 84 9.85 -3.37 3.88
N LEU A 85 9.24 -4.12 4.81
CA LEU A 85 9.87 -5.29 5.45
C LEU A 85 10.38 -6.31 4.40
N LYS A 86 9.53 -6.64 3.42
CA LYS A 86 9.88 -7.60 2.36
C LYS A 86 11.06 -7.10 1.51
N ASN A 87 11.14 -5.79 1.27
CA ASN A 87 12.26 -5.19 0.56
C ASN A 87 13.56 -5.26 1.38
N PHE A 88 13.51 -5.05 2.69
CA PHE A 88 14.66 -5.22 3.59
C PHE A 88 15.16 -6.67 3.57
N GLN A 89 14.25 -7.63 3.76
CA GLN A 89 14.58 -9.06 3.69
C GLN A 89 15.21 -9.43 2.34
N ARG A 90 14.65 -8.94 1.21
CA ARG A 90 15.22 -9.21 -0.12
C ARG A 90 16.63 -8.65 -0.26
N ARG A 91 16.90 -7.45 0.24
CA ARG A 91 18.26 -6.86 0.24
C ARG A 91 19.22 -7.69 1.08
N ARG A 92 18.78 -8.18 2.24
CA ARG A 92 19.58 -9.06 3.11
C ARG A 92 19.93 -10.36 2.40
N TYR A 93 18.94 -11.07 1.84
CA TYR A 93 19.16 -12.31 1.09
C TYR A 93 20.07 -12.11 -0.14
N ALA A 94 19.96 -10.96 -0.82
CA ALA A 94 20.86 -10.64 -1.93
C ALA A 94 22.31 -10.48 -1.46
N ARG A 95 22.55 -9.78 -0.34
CA ARG A 95 23.89 -9.63 0.24
C ARG A 95 24.47 -10.96 0.72
N GLU A 96 23.64 -11.80 1.34
CA GLU A 96 24.06 -13.10 1.83
C GLU A 96 24.41 -14.05 0.68
N ARG A 97 23.64 -14.01 -0.42
CA ARG A 97 24.00 -14.72 -1.66
C ARG A 97 25.31 -14.21 -2.25
N GLU A 98 25.47 -12.90 -2.38
CA GLU A 98 26.71 -12.30 -2.90
C GLU A 98 27.92 -12.68 -2.05
N ASN A 99 27.79 -12.69 -0.72
CA ASN A 99 28.89 -13.09 0.17
C ASN A 99 29.19 -14.59 0.07
N SER A 100 28.18 -15.45 -0.03
CA SER A 100 28.36 -16.89 -0.26
C SER A 100 29.05 -17.17 -1.61
N GLU A 101 28.60 -16.51 -2.67
CA GLU A 101 29.23 -16.61 -4.00
C GLU A 101 30.68 -16.12 -3.96
N ARG A 102 30.95 -15.03 -3.23
CA ARG A 102 32.30 -14.51 -3.02
C ARG A 102 33.17 -15.50 -2.24
N GLU A 103 32.64 -16.13 -1.20
CA GLU A 103 33.34 -17.15 -0.42
C GLU A 103 33.65 -18.38 -1.27
N ASP A 104 32.72 -18.85 -2.11
CA ASP A 104 32.95 -19.96 -3.05
C ASP A 104 34.05 -19.62 -4.06
N LEU A 105 34.10 -18.38 -4.55
CA LEU A 105 35.17 -17.89 -5.43
C LEU A 105 36.52 -17.78 -4.71
N LEU A 106 36.53 -17.37 -3.43
CA LEU A 106 37.75 -17.28 -2.61
C LEU A 106 38.27 -18.66 -2.19
N ASN A 107 37.38 -19.61 -1.91
CA ASN A 107 37.72 -20.98 -1.52
C ASN A 107 38.18 -21.82 -2.72
N ARG A 108 37.95 -21.33 -3.94
CA ARG A 108 38.58 -21.85 -5.15
C ARG A 108 40.06 -21.44 -5.16
N ARG A 109 40.86 -22.16 -4.36
CA ARG A 109 42.31 -22.02 -4.23
C ARG A 109 42.96 -21.97 -5.62
N PHE A 110 43.39 -20.78 -6.05
CA PHE A 110 44.29 -20.63 -7.20
C PHE A 110 45.62 -21.28 -6.84
N THR A 111 45.79 -22.55 -7.22
CA THR A 111 47.09 -23.21 -7.19
C THR A 111 47.94 -22.66 -8.34
N THR A 112 48.68 -21.59 -8.08
CA THR A 112 49.83 -21.25 -8.91
C THR A 112 50.94 -22.25 -8.59
N ASN A 113 51.47 -22.92 -9.62
CA ASN A 113 52.48 -24.00 -9.60
C ASN A 113 51.97 -25.43 -9.32
N SER A 114 51.59 -26.09 -10.41
CA SER A 114 52.10 -27.43 -10.69
C SER A 114 52.56 -27.46 -12.15
N ASN A 115 53.87 -27.26 -12.29
CA ASN A 115 54.71 -27.34 -13.47
C ASN A 115 54.36 -28.53 -14.37
N GLU A 116 53.86 -28.30 -15.58
CA GLU A 116 54.30 -28.95 -16.82
C GLU A 116 53.50 -28.38 -18.00
N ASP A 117 54.23 -27.88 -19.01
CA ASP A 117 53.82 -27.70 -20.40
C ASP A 117 52.64 -26.78 -20.74
N THR A 118 53.00 -25.55 -21.13
CA THR A 118 52.84 -25.04 -22.51
C THR A 118 51.85 -25.79 -23.42
N SER A 119 50.55 -25.71 -23.13
CA SER A 119 49.47 -26.04 -24.08
C SER A 119 48.55 -24.84 -24.28
N ILE A 120 49.18 -23.69 -24.52
CA ILE A 120 48.50 -22.44 -24.91
C ILE A 120 48.09 -22.56 -26.39
N SER A 121 47.16 -23.47 -26.70
CA SER A 121 46.46 -23.53 -27.99
C SER A 121 45.14 -24.32 -27.96
N MET A 122 44.86 -25.08 -26.89
CA MET A 122 43.59 -25.82 -26.74
C MET A 122 42.61 -25.20 -25.72
N ASP A 123 43.08 -24.35 -24.80
CA ASP A 123 42.24 -23.76 -23.73
C ASP A 123 41.42 -22.53 -24.19
N TYR A 124 41.90 -21.79 -25.19
CA TYR A 124 41.22 -20.57 -25.65
C TYR A 124 39.85 -20.83 -26.29
N SER A 125 39.70 -21.94 -27.03
CA SER A 125 38.44 -22.31 -27.68
C SER A 125 37.41 -22.86 -26.69
N ILE A 126 37.83 -23.65 -25.69
CA ILE A 126 36.96 -24.16 -24.63
C ILE A 126 36.54 -23.03 -23.69
N GLN A 127 37.45 -22.10 -23.39
CA GLN A 127 37.15 -20.92 -22.59
C GLN A 127 36.21 -19.95 -23.34
N HIS A 128 36.39 -19.78 -24.66
CA HIS A 128 35.44 -19.04 -25.50
C HIS A 128 34.07 -19.71 -25.56
N HIS A 129 34.02 -21.03 -25.68
CA HIS A 129 32.77 -21.78 -25.69
C HIS A 129 32.00 -21.61 -24.37
N ASN A 130 32.68 -21.75 -23.24
CA ASN A 130 32.08 -21.50 -21.92
C ASN A 130 31.62 -20.04 -21.75
N ARG A 131 32.41 -19.06 -22.23
CA ARG A 131 32.01 -17.64 -22.19
C ARG A 131 30.81 -17.37 -23.09
N LEU A 132 30.76 -17.99 -24.27
CA LEU A 132 29.65 -17.88 -25.20
C LEU A 132 28.39 -18.53 -24.62
N GLU A 133 28.51 -19.70 -23.98
CA GLU A 133 27.39 -20.38 -23.34
C GLU A 133 26.85 -19.57 -22.15
N ASN A 134 27.73 -19.04 -21.30
CA ASN A 134 27.34 -18.15 -20.20
C ASN A 134 26.72 -16.84 -20.70
N ALA A 135 27.24 -16.28 -21.81
CA ALA A 135 26.65 -15.12 -22.44
C ALA A 135 25.27 -15.43 -23.03
N ASN A 136 25.10 -16.60 -23.65
CA ASN A 136 23.81 -17.03 -24.19
C ASN A 136 22.78 -17.20 -23.08
N ARG A 137 23.14 -17.86 -21.98
CA ARG A 137 22.28 -17.98 -20.79
C ARG A 137 21.93 -16.60 -20.20
N GLY A 138 22.89 -15.70 -20.12
CA GLY A 138 22.65 -14.32 -19.65
C GLY A 138 21.74 -13.52 -20.58
N LEU A 139 21.84 -13.72 -21.90
CA LEU A 139 20.95 -13.13 -22.89
C LEU A 139 19.54 -13.73 -22.82
N ASP A 140 19.41 -15.03 -22.60
CA ASP A 140 18.13 -15.72 -22.41
C ASP A 140 17.43 -15.22 -21.15
N ASP A 141 18.14 -15.08 -20.03
CA ASP A 141 17.60 -14.49 -18.79
C ASP A 141 17.16 -13.03 -19.00
N MET A 142 17.89 -12.26 -19.81
CA MET A 142 17.50 -10.89 -20.17
C MET A 142 16.27 -10.86 -21.09
N LEU A 143 16.15 -11.80 -22.03
CA LEU A 143 14.98 -11.94 -22.90
C LEU A 143 13.75 -12.32 -22.10
N ASP A 144 13.88 -13.25 -21.16
CA ASP A 144 12.81 -13.64 -20.24
C ASP A 144 12.39 -12.48 -19.33
N GLN A 145 13.35 -11.72 -18.80
CA GLN A 145 13.05 -10.48 -18.08
C GLN A 145 12.36 -9.45 -18.99
N GLY A 146 12.81 -9.30 -20.23
CA GLY A 146 12.19 -8.43 -21.23
C GLY A 146 10.74 -8.81 -21.52
N HIS A 147 10.47 -10.11 -21.65
CA HIS A 147 9.13 -10.66 -21.86
C HIS A 147 8.21 -10.36 -20.66
N ASN A 148 8.71 -10.53 -19.44
CA ASN A 148 7.98 -10.20 -18.22
C ASN A 148 7.71 -8.70 -18.08
N ILE A 149 8.66 -7.83 -18.44
CA ILE A 149 8.48 -6.38 -18.43
C ILE A 149 7.41 -5.98 -19.46
N LEU A 150 7.46 -6.53 -20.68
CA LEU A 150 6.45 -6.31 -21.72
C LEU A 150 5.05 -6.78 -21.28
N GLY A 151 4.96 -7.92 -20.59
CA GLY A 151 3.74 -8.41 -19.97
C GLY A 151 3.18 -7.43 -18.93
N ASN A 152 4.03 -6.97 -18.01
CA ASN A 152 3.65 -5.99 -16.99
C ASN A 152 3.21 -4.64 -17.60
N LEU A 153 3.86 -4.16 -18.66
CA LEU A 153 3.46 -2.94 -19.36
C LEU A 153 2.10 -3.09 -20.04
N ARG A 154 1.81 -4.28 -20.59
CA ARG A 154 0.50 -4.61 -21.16
C ARG A 154 -0.59 -4.62 -20.08
N ASP A 155 -0.33 -5.22 -18.93
CA ASP A 155 -1.26 -5.27 -17.80
C ASP A 155 -1.49 -3.88 -17.17
N GLN A 156 -0.44 -3.06 -17.11
CA GLN A 156 -0.54 -1.66 -16.70
C GLN A 156 -1.41 -0.85 -17.65
N ARG A 157 -1.26 -1.05 -18.97
CA ARG A 157 -2.13 -0.41 -19.98
C ARG A 157 -3.58 -0.82 -19.80
N GLU A 158 -3.86 -2.09 -19.53
CA GLU A 158 -5.22 -2.56 -19.28
C GLU A 158 -5.79 -1.92 -17.99
N THR A 159 -4.99 -1.86 -16.93
CA THR A 159 -5.37 -1.22 -15.67
C THR A 159 -5.66 0.27 -15.86
N LEU A 160 -4.80 1.00 -16.58
CA LEU A 160 -5.02 2.41 -16.92
C LEU A 160 -6.30 2.61 -17.74
N LYS A 161 -6.58 1.71 -18.69
CA LYS A 161 -7.83 1.72 -19.45
C LYS A 161 -9.05 1.52 -18.54
N ARG A 162 -9.00 0.56 -17.60
CA ARG A 162 -10.05 0.31 -16.60
C ARG A 162 -10.24 1.51 -15.67
N THR A 163 -9.16 2.15 -15.22
CA THR A 163 -9.20 3.35 -14.39
C THR A 163 -9.79 4.53 -15.15
N ARG A 164 -9.41 4.75 -16.42
CA ARG A 164 -10.02 5.77 -17.28
C ARG A 164 -11.52 5.55 -17.46
N THR A 165 -11.95 4.30 -17.69
CA THR A 165 -13.38 3.97 -17.80
C THR A 165 -14.10 4.23 -16.47
N ARG A 166 -13.51 3.85 -15.33
CA ARG A 166 -14.08 4.17 -14.01
C ARG A 166 -14.14 5.68 -13.76
N MET A 167 -13.09 6.43 -14.11
CA MET A 167 -13.07 7.89 -13.99
C MET A 167 -14.12 8.55 -14.89
N MET A 168 -14.31 8.08 -16.12
CA MET A 168 -15.37 8.54 -17.01
C MET A 168 -16.75 8.26 -16.41
N ASN A 169 -16.95 7.08 -15.82
CA ASN A 169 -18.19 6.75 -15.11
C ASN A 169 -18.37 7.64 -13.87
N PHE A 170 -17.30 7.91 -13.12
CA PHE A 170 -17.32 8.84 -11.99
C PHE A 170 -17.65 10.27 -12.44
N LEU A 171 -17.06 10.76 -13.52
CA LEU A 171 -17.37 12.07 -14.11
C LEU A 171 -18.82 12.13 -14.59
N ASN A 172 -19.33 11.07 -15.21
CA ASN A 172 -20.74 10.96 -15.58
C ASN A 172 -21.66 10.95 -14.34
N THR A 173 -21.25 10.34 -13.22
CA THR A 173 -22.01 10.36 -11.95
C THR A 173 -21.82 11.66 -11.15
N LEU A 174 -20.69 12.34 -11.29
CA LEU A 174 -20.41 13.64 -10.68
C LEU A 174 -21.10 14.77 -11.47
N GLY A 175 -21.36 14.58 -12.77
CA GLY A 175 -22.29 15.41 -13.54
C GLY A 175 -23.72 15.39 -12.98
N LEU A 176 -24.13 14.30 -12.32
CA LEU A 176 -25.38 14.22 -11.54
C LEU A 176 -25.23 14.81 -10.12
N SER A 177 -24.02 15.07 -9.62
CA SER A 177 -23.79 15.70 -8.31
C SER A 177 -24.38 17.10 -8.24
N ASN A 178 -24.46 17.85 -9.34
CA ASN A 178 -25.19 19.12 -9.35
C ASN A 178 -26.70 18.92 -9.09
N SER A 179 -27.30 17.81 -9.54
CA SER A 179 -28.71 17.51 -9.21
C SER A 179 -28.87 17.10 -7.74
N VAL A 180 -27.94 16.34 -7.16
CA VAL A 180 -27.98 16.00 -5.72
C VAL A 180 -27.69 17.23 -4.85
N MET A 181 -26.72 18.06 -5.23
CA MET A 181 -26.41 19.34 -4.58
C MET A 181 -27.62 20.28 -4.62
N ASN A 182 -28.26 20.43 -5.78
CA ASN A 182 -29.49 21.23 -5.93
C ASN A 182 -30.68 20.62 -5.17
N LEU A 183 -30.77 19.29 -5.02
CA LEU A 183 -31.80 18.65 -4.18
C LEU A 183 -31.59 18.96 -2.68
N ILE A 184 -30.34 19.06 -2.24
CA ILE A 184 -29.99 19.41 -0.85
C ILE A 184 -30.30 20.90 -0.59
N GLU A 185 -29.89 21.79 -1.50
CA GLU A 185 -30.18 23.23 -1.37
C GLU A 185 -31.68 23.54 -1.41
N ARG A 186 -32.45 22.84 -2.26
CA ARG A 186 -33.91 23.01 -2.35
C ARG A 186 -34.61 22.61 -1.05
N ARG A 187 -34.15 21.55 -0.37
CA ARG A 187 -34.72 21.12 0.92
C ARG A 187 -34.51 22.17 2.01
N ALA A 188 -33.34 22.80 2.06
CA ALA A 188 -33.05 23.86 3.03
C ALA A 188 -33.86 25.14 2.76
N TYR A 189 -34.12 25.47 1.49
CA TYR A 189 -34.97 26.60 1.12
C TYR A 189 -36.45 26.35 1.45
N GLN A 190 -36.92 25.12 1.24
CA GLN A 190 -38.29 24.72 1.56
C GLN A 190 -38.56 24.78 3.06
N ASP A 191 -37.60 24.32 3.87
CA ASP A 191 -37.69 24.36 5.34
C ASP A 191 -37.80 25.81 5.87
N LYS A 192 -37.02 26.73 5.31
CA LYS A 192 -37.14 28.17 5.61
C LYS A 192 -38.52 28.72 5.26
N PHE A 193 -39.05 28.38 4.09
CA PHE A 193 -40.37 28.86 3.66
C PHE A 193 -41.50 28.33 4.55
N VAL A 194 -41.44 27.06 4.96
CA VAL A 194 -42.39 26.46 5.91
C VAL A 194 -42.32 27.15 7.28
N LEU A 195 -41.13 27.47 7.76
CA LEU A 195 -40.93 28.16 9.03
C LEU A 195 -41.51 29.59 9.02
N TYR A 196 -41.18 30.40 8.00
CA TYR A 196 -41.74 31.75 7.87
C TYR A 196 -43.25 31.74 7.62
N GLY A 197 -43.76 30.78 6.86
CA GLY A 197 -45.19 30.59 6.65
C GLY A 197 -45.93 30.28 7.95
N GLY A 198 -45.40 29.36 8.78
CA GLY A 198 -45.95 29.03 10.09
C GLY A 198 -45.99 30.24 11.03
N MET A 199 -44.92 31.05 11.05
CA MET A 199 -44.85 32.26 11.87
C MET A 199 -45.86 33.34 11.45
N LEU A 200 -46.11 33.49 10.15
CA LEU A 200 -47.11 34.43 9.63
C LEU A 200 -48.53 34.02 9.97
N VAL A 201 -48.85 32.73 9.80
CA VAL A 201 -50.18 32.18 10.12
C VAL A 201 -50.52 32.35 11.60
N THR A 202 -49.57 32.06 12.49
CA THR A 202 -49.80 32.23 13.94
C THR A 202 -50.01 33.70 14.31
N LEU A 203 -49.25 34.62 13.72
CA LEU A 203 -49.45 36.07 13.87
C LEU A 203 -50.82 36.54 13.37
N SER A 204 -51.27 36.07 12.19
CA SER A 204 -52.58 36.42 11.63
C SER A 204 -53.73 35.92 12.52
N ILE A 205 -53.62 34.72 13.09
CA ILE A 205 -54.63 34.18 14.02
C ILE A 205 -54.66 35.02 15.31
N MET A 206 -53.50 35.35 15.89
CA MET A 206 -53.42 36.23 17.07
C MET A 206 -54.07 37.59 16.81
N PHE A 207 -53.81 38.18 15.65
CA PHE A 207 -54.35 39.47 15.25
C PHE A 207 -55.88 39.44 15.08
N LEU A 208 -56.42 38.40 14.43
CA LEU A 208 -57.87 38.23 14.26
C LEU A 208 -58.58 38.07 15.60
N ILE A 209 -58.02 37.30 16.53
CA ILE A 209 -58.58 37.14 17.87
C ILE A 209 -58.56 38.48 18.62
N TYR A 210 -57.47 39.23 18.53
CA TYR A 210 -57.37 40.55 19.15
C TYR A 210 -58.42 41.52 18.59
N MET A 211 -58.59 41.58 17.27
CA MET A 211 -59.59 42.46 16.64
C MET A 211 -61.03 42.04 16.93
N TYR A 212 -61.29 40.75 17.12
CA TYR A 212 -62.62 40.27 17.49
C TYR A 212 -63.01 40.59 18.94
N TYR A 213 -62.02 40.66 19.84
CA TYR A 213 -62.24 40.94 21.27
C TYR A 213 -62.24 42.43 21.64
N ILE A 214 -61.88 43.31 20.70
CA ILE A 214 -61.84 44.77 20.87
C ILE A 214 -63.00 45.42 20.10
#